data_AF-A0A7C5JGU6-F1
#
_entry.id   AF-A0A7C5JGU6-F1
#
_cell.length_a   1.000
_cell.length_b   1.000
_cell.length_c   1.000
_cell.angle_alpha   90.00
_cell.angle_beta   90.00
_cell.angle_gamma   90.00
#
_symmetry.space_group_name_H-M   'P 1'
#
loop_
_entity.id
_entity.type
_entity.pdbx_description
1 polymer ?
#
loop_
_entity_poly.entity_id
_entity_poly.type
_entity_poly.pdbx_seq_one_letter_code
_entity_poly.pdbx_strand_id
1 'polypeptide(L)'
;MGLEIHIHLIAAVSWIGGSVFMFVLGISLRDKDDQQAVYPRVGPIFGYFEIGSLVALLITGTLMIMNNSMIDILFDTTVHNTAIDALRNKLIIVAIMTIITITHTVIAFRTNDKERTKLEMIISRASSMGIFILNFVVLHYAIVIRNLL
;
A
#
# COMPACT_ATOMS: atom_id res chain seq x y z
N MET A 1 -0.64 22.61 4.75
CA MET A 1 -0.70 21.62 5.86
C MET A 1 -2.12 21.22 6.28
N GLY A 2 -3.18 21.72 5.64
CA GLY A 2 -4.55 21.25 5.93
C GLY A 2 -4.99 20.16 4.96
N LEU A 3 -5.04 20.50 3.67
CA LEU A 3 -5.62 19.63 2.65
C LEU A 3 -4.80 18.36 2.40
N GLU A 4 -3.47 18.44 2.48
CA GLU A 4 -2.57 17.34 2.15
C GLU A 4 -2.76 16.17 3.12
N ILE A 5 -2.86 16.46 4.43
CA ILE A 5 -3.08 15.44 5.45
C ILE A 5 -4.49 14.84 5.36
N HIS A 6 -5.51 15.64 5.04
CA HIS A 6 -6.86 15.11 4.87
C HIS A 6 -6.96 14.15 3.68
N ILE A 7 -6.38 14.53 2.53
CA ILE A 7 -6.32 13.65 1.36
C ILE A 7 -5.48 12.40 1.67
N HIS A 8 -4.34 12.56 2.35
CA HIS A 8 -3.50 11.43 2.75
C HIS A 8 -4.25 10.43 3.63
N LEU A 9 -5.02 10.92 4.62
CA LEU A 9 -5.80 10.06 5.51
C LEU A 9 -6.95 9.37 4.78
N ILE A 10 -7.68 10.07 3.92
CA ILE A 10 -8.74 9.46 3.09
C ILE A 10 -8.15 8.37 2.20
N ALA A 11 -7.03 8.64 1.53
CA ALA A 11 -6.34 7.66 0.71
C ALA A 11 -5.82 6.47 1.54
N ALA A 12 -5.29 6.72 2.74
CA ALA A 12 -4.78 5.66 3.62
C ALA A 12 -5.89 4.73 4.11
N VAL A 13 -7.02 5.29 4.57
CA VAL A 13 -8.18 4.50 5.01
C VAL A 13 -8.77 3.73 3.84
N SER A 14 -8.86 4.36 2.67
CA SER A 14 -9.32 3.74 1.42
C SER A 14 -8.46 2.55 1.00
N TRP A 15 -7.13 2.72 1.00
CA TRP A 15 -6.14 1.69 0.66
C TRP A 15 -6.16 0.52 1.66
N ILE A 16 -6.12 0.81 2.97
CA ILE A 16 -6.15 -0.24 3.99
C ILE A 16 -7.51 -0.96 3.95
N GLY A 17 -8.62 -0.23 3.88
CA GLY A 17 -9.96 -0.79 3.81
C GLY A 17 -10.19 -1.65 2.56
N GLY A 18 -9.72 -1.20 1.40
CA GLY A 18 -9.76 -1.97 0.16
C GLY A 18 -8.95 -3.27 0.25
N SER A 19 -7.75 -3.22 0.80
CA SER A 19 -6.93 -4.41 1.02
C SER A 19 -7.57 -5.43 1.99
N VAL A 20 -8.19 -4.96 3.08
CA VAL A 20 -8.94 -5.81 4.03
C VAL A 20 -10.16 -6.42 3.36
N PHE A 21 -10.92 -5.63 2.60
CA PHE A 21 -12.08 -6.12 1.86
C PHE A 21 -11.69 -7.24 0.88
N MET A 22 -10.65 -7.02 0.08
CA MET A 22 -10.18 -8.01 -0.89
C MET A 22 -9.62 -9.27 -0.21
N PHE A 23 -8.95 -9.13 0.93
CA PHE A 23 -8.52 -10.26 1.74
C PHE A 23 -9.71 -11.09 2.25
N VAL A 24 -10.72 -10.41 2.83
CA VAL A 24 -11.95 -11.06 3.32
C VAL A 24 -12.70 -11.76 2.20
N LEU A 25 -12.84 -11.10 1.04
CA LEU A 25 -13.43 -11.71 -0.16
C LEU A 25 -12.68 -12.99 -0.53
N GLY A 26 -11.34 -12.95 -0.48
CA GLY A 26 -10.50 -14.06 -0.87
C GLY A 26 -10.51 -15.28 0.07
N ILE A 27 -10.75 -15.08 1.36
CA ILE A 27 -10.94 -16.19 2.30
C ILE A 27 -12.40 -16.68 2.35
N SER A 28 -13.35 -15.83 1.97
CA SER A 28 -14.79 -16.12 2.05
C SER A 28 -15.30 -16.88 0.83
N LEU A 29 -14.85 -16.51 -0.38
CA LEU A 29 -15.19 -17.23 -1.61
C LEU A 29 -14.33 -18.49 -1.71
N ARG A 30 -14.88 -19.64 -1.30
CA ARG A 30 -14.19 -20.93 -1.32
C ARG A 30 -14.42 -21.73 -2.60
N ASP A 31 -15.58 -21.53 -3.23
CA ASP A 31 -15.95 -22.22 -4.46
C ASP A 31 -15.23 -21.62 -5.68
N LYS A 32 -14.76 -22.48 -6.59
CA LYS A 32 -13.97 -22.04 -7.74
C LYS A 32 -14.82 -21.33 -8.80
N ASP A 33 -16.08 -21.70 -8.94
CA ASP A 33 -16.97 -21.12 -9.94
C ASP A 33 -17.37 -19.69 -9.49
N ASP A 34 -17.65 -19.52 -8.19
CA ASP A 34 -17.87 -18.19 -7.60
C ASP A 34 -16.64 -17.28 -7.74
N GLN A 35 -15.44 -17.81 -7.49
CA GLN A 35 -14.19 -17.07 -7.68
C GLN A 35 -14.01 -16.63 -9.14
N GLN A 36 -14.32 -17.49 -10.11
CA GLN A 36 -14.23 -17.16 -11.54
C GLN A 36 -15.29 -16.15 -11.99
N ALA A 37 -16.46 -16.12 -11.35
CA ALA A 37 -17.50 -15.14 -11.64
C ALA A 37 -17.17 -13.75 -11.08
N VAL A 38 -16.54 -13.69 -9.90
CA VAL A 38 -16.32 -12.44 -9.14
C VAL A 38 -14.98 -11.79 -9.46
N TYR A 39 -13.86 -12.52 -9.39
CA TYR A 39 -12.53 -11.91 -9.48
C TYR A 39 -12.22 -11.17 -10.79
N PRO A 40 -12.61 -11.66 -11.98
CA PRO A 40 -12.34 -10.94 -13.23
C PRO A 40 -13.07 -9.59 -13.32
N ARG A 41 -14.17 -9.42 -12.57
CA ARG A 41 -14.95 -8.18 -12.53
C ARG A 41 -14.47 -7.24 -11.43
N VAL A 42 -14.30 -7.78 -10.23
CA VAL A 42 -13.94 -7.00 -9.02
C VAL A 42 -12.46 -6.64 -9.02
N GLY A 43 -11.59 -7.57 -9.44
CA GLY A 43 -10.14 -7.41 -9.42
C GLY A 43 -9.66 -6.15 -10.15
N PRO A 44 -10.03 -5.90 -11.41
CA PRO A 44 -9.63 -4.69 -12.13
C PRO A 44 -10.11 -3.39 -11.47
N ILE A 45 -11.37 -3.36 -11.01
CA ILE A 45 -11.96 -2.18 -10.36
C ILE A 45 -11.16 -1.81 -9.11
N PHE A 46 -10.90 -2.79 -8.25
CA PHE A 46 -10.07 -2.60 -7.06
C PHE A 46 -8.63 -2.26 -7.44
N GLY A 47 -8.06 -2.91 -8.45
CA GLY A 47 -6.71 -2.61 -8.94
C GLY A 47 -6.52 -1.14 -9.33
N TYR A 48 -7.44 -0.57 -10.12
CA TYR A 48 -7.37 0.85 -10.50
C TYR A 48 -7.57 1.78 -9.30
N PHE A 49 -8.51 1.46 -8.41
CA PHE A 49 -8.75 2.22 -7.19
C PHE A 49 -7.54 2.25 -6.26
N GLU A 50 -6.89 1.09 -6.04
CA GLU A 50 -5.70 0.97 -5.22
C GLU A 50 -4.55 1.77 -5.84
N ILE A 51 -4.32 1.69 -7.16
CA ILE A 51 -3.30 2.51 -7.83
C ILE A 51 -3.55 4.00 -7.60
N GLY A 52 -4.80 4.47 -7.77
CA GLY A 52 -5.16 5.86 -7.51
C GLY A 52 -4.88 6.27 -6.06
N SER A 53 -5.21 5.40 -5.09
CA SER A 53 -4.95 5.63 -3.67
C SER A 53 -3.45 5.67 -3.36
N LEU A 54 -2.64 4.77 -3.95
CA LEU A 54 -1.19 4.79 -3.80
C LEU A 54 -0.57 6.08 -4.34
N VAL A 55 -0.98 6.51 -5.53
CA VAL A 55 -0.49 7.76 -6.12
C VAL A 55 -0.83 8.95 -5.21
N ALA A 56 -2.07 9.02 -4.71
CA ALA A 56 -2.48 10.05 -3.77
C ALA A 56 -1.64 10.02 -2.48
N LEU A 57 -1.39 8.83 -1.92
CA LEU A 57 -0.55 8.64 -0.72
C LEU A 57 0.88 9.11 -0.93
N LEU A 58 1.51 8.73 -2.05
CA LEU A 58 2.89 9.10 -2.36
C LEU A 58 3.02 10.62 -2.59
N ILE A 59 2.09 11.22 -3.35
CA ILE A 59 2.10 12.66 -3.60
C ILE A 59 1.89 13.43 -2.30
N THR A 60 0.82 13.14 -1.56
CA THR A 60 0.51 13.87 -0.32
C THR A 60 1.56 13.64 0.76
N GLY A 61 2.12 12.43 0.89
CA GLY A 61 3.22 12.13 1.80
C GLY A 61 4.48 12.94 1.48
N THR A 62 4.85 13.01 0.19
CA THR A 62 6.00 13.79 -0.27
C THR A 62 5.79 15.28 -0.05
N LEU A 63 4.61 15.80 -0.37
CA LEU A 63 4.27 17.21 -0.14
C LEU A 63 4.32 17.56 1.35
N MET A 64 3.86 16.69 2.24
CA MET A 64 3.96 16.92 3.69
C MET A 64 5.42 16.97 4.16
N ILE A 65 6.30 16.12 3.63
CA ILE A 65 7.75 16.16 3.93
C ILE A 65 8.37 17.48 3.46
N MET A 66 8.08 17.90 2.23
CA MET A 66 8.60 19.14 1.64
C MET A 66 8.11 20.38 2.39
N ASN A 67 6.81 20.46 2.68
CA ASN A 67 6.20 21.61 3.34
C ASN A 67 6.64 21.79 4.80
N ASN A 68 7.21 20.74 5.41
CA ASN A 68 7.79 20.77 6.76
C ASN A 68 9.33 20.82 6.74
N SER A 69 9.95 21.06 5.57
CA SER A 69 11.41 21.12 5.40
C SER A 69 12.14 19.89 5.97
N MET A 70 11.51 18.72 5.88
CA MET A 70 12.03 17.49 6.52
C MET A 70 13.01 16.71 5.64
N ILE A 71 13.28 17.14 4.40
CA ILE A 71 14.16 16.39 3.49
C ILE A 71 15.55 16.20 4.11
N ASP A 72 16.22 17.29 4.49
CA ASP A 72 17.61 17.21 4.97
C ASP A 72 17.73 16.36 6.24
N ILE A 73 16.83 16.56 7.20
CA ILE A 73 16.83 15.78 8.45
C ILE A 73 16.50 14.31 8.22
N LEU A 74 15.70 13.95 7.20
CA LEU A 74 15.39 12.55 6.92
C LEU A 74 16.59 11.79 6.37
N PHE A 75 17.50 12.46 5.66
CA PHE A 75 18.69 11.84 5.07
C PHE A 75 19.97 12.02 5.91
N ASP A 76 19.96 12.85 6.95
CA ASP A 76 21.07 12.99 7.88
C ASP A 76 21.12 11.84 8.91
N THR A 77 21.94 10.83 8.66
CA THR A 77 22.08 9.65 9.52
C THR A 77 22.70 9.93 10.89
N THR A 78 23.18 11.14 11.15
CA THR A 78 23.73 11.53 12.46
C THR A 78 22.67 12.02 13.44
N VAL A 79 21.49 12.41 12.94
CA VAL A 79 20.36 12.85 13.76
C VAL A 79 19.57 11.63 14.23
N HIS A 80 19.56 11.40 15.55
CA HIS A 80 18.77 10.35 16.18
C HIS A 80 17.66 10.95 17.06
N ASN A 81 16.42 10.77 16.62
CA ASN A 81 15.23 11.17 17.32
C ASN A 81 14.15 10.11 17.04
N THR A 82 13.45 9.68 18.08
CA THR A 82 12.47 8.58 17.98
C THR A 82 11.40 8.81 16.92
N ALA A 83 10.91 10.04 16.75
CA ALA A 83 9.92 10.37 15.73
C ALA A 83 10.52 10.38 14.31
N ILE A 84 11.73 10.92 14.15
CA ILE A 84 12.45 10.93 12.87
C ILE A 84 12.83 9.51 12.44
N ASP A 85 13.32 8.68 13.36
CA ASP A 85 13.71 7.30 13.08
C ASP A 85 12.47 6.45 12.74
N ALA A 86 11.35 6.64 13.44
CA ALA A 86 10.08 6.03 13.08
C ALA A 86 9.59 6.45 11.69
N LEU A 87 9.74 7.73 11.33
CA LEU A 87 9.37 8.23 9.99
C LEU A 87 10.28 7.64 8.90
N ARG A 88 11.59 7.56 9.11
CA ARG A 88 12.52 6.89 8.18
C ARG A 88 12.15 5.44 7.94
N ASN A 89 11.91 4.68 9.01
CA ASN A 89 11.47 3.29 8.93
C ASN A 89 10.15 3.16 8.15
N LYS A 90 9.17 4.03 8.44
CA LYS A 90 7.92 4.09 7.69
C LYS A 90 8.17 4.31 6.19
N LEU A 91 9.03 5.26 5.82
CA LEU A 91 9.32 5.58 4.42
C LEU A 91 10.03 4.44 3.69
N ILE A 92 10.97 3.75 4.34
CA ILE A 92 11.61 2.55 3.79
C ILE A 92 10.56 1.47 3.49
N ILE A 93 9.65 1.23 4.44
CA ILE A 93 8.59 0.23 4.27
C ILE A 93 7.61 0.64 3.16
N VAL A 94 7.23 1.92 3.08
CA VAL A 94 6.40 2.45 1.99
C VAL A 94 7.09 2.28 0.64
N ALA A 95 8.40 2.51 0.55
CA ALA A 95 9.16 2.28 -0.69
C ALA A 95 9.15 0.79 -1.10
N ILE A 96 9.42 -0.12 -0.16
CA ILE A 96 9.35 -1.57 -0.40
C ILE A 96 7.95 -1.97 -0.86
N MET A 97 6.91 -1.54 -0.13
CA MET A 97 5.52 -1.83 -0.45
C MET A 97 5.12 -1.29 -1.83
N THR A 98 5.62 -0.11 -2.22
CA THR A 98 5.40 0.48 -3.55
C THR A 98 5.99 -0.41 -4.64
N ILE A 99 7.23 -0.88 -4.48
CA ILE A 99 7.88 -1.79 -5.44
C ILE A 99 7.12 -3.10 -5.59
N ILE A 100 6.70 -3.69 -4.47
CA ILE A 100 5.89 -4.93 -4.45
C ILE A 100 4.55 -4.69 -5.15
N THR A 101 3.90 -3.56 -4.90
CA THR A 101 2.64 -3.18 -5.55
C THR A 101 2.80 -3.03 -7.04
N ILE A 102 3.83 -2.32 -7.52
CA ILE A 102 4.10 -2.16 -8.95
C ILE A 102 4.27 -3.53 -9.60
N THR A 103 5.05 -4.41 -8.98
CA THR A 103 5.28 -5.77 -9.48
C THR A 103 3.98 -6.59 -9.51
N HIS A 104 3.19 -6.54 -8.44
CA HIS A 104 1.90 -7.20 -8.33
C HIS A 104 0.95 -6.74 -9.45
N THR A 105 0.80 -5.43 -9.61
CA THR A 105 -0.09 -4.78 -10.57
C THR A 105 0.32 -5.08 -12.02
N VAL A 106 1.62 -5.05 -12.32
CA VAL A 106 2.12 -5.40 -13.67
C VAL A 106 1.77 -6.84 -14.02
N ILE A 107 1.98 -7.79 -13.10
CA ILE A 107 1.59 -9.18 -13.32
C ILE A 107 0.07 -9.30 -13.46
N ALA A 108 -0.70 -8.63 -12.60
CA ALA A 108 -2.16 -8.66 -12.62
C ALA A 108 -2.72 -8.19 -13.97
N PHE A 109 -2.26 -7.05 -14.50
CA PHE A 109 -2.69 -6.55 -15.80
C PHE A 109 -2.26 -7.44 -16.97
N ARG A 110 -1.05 -8.00 -16.94
CA ARG A 110 -0.58 -8.91 -18.00
C ARG A 110 -1.36 -10.23 -18.07
N THR A 111 -1.99 -10.61 -16.95
CA THR A 111 -2.64 -11.91 -16.76
C THR A 111 -4.14 -11.77 -16.50
N ASN A 112 -4.75 -10.62 -16.80
CA ASN A 112 -6.17 -10.40 -16.51
C ASN A 112 -7.08 -11.31 -17.32
N ASP A 113 -6.76 -11.51 -18.61
CA ASP A 113 -7.55 -12.31 -19.55
C ASP A 113 -6.84 -13.62 -19.93
N LYS A 114 -5.84 -14.03 -19.14
CA LYS A 114 -4.97 -15.18 -19.43
C LYS A 114 -4.73 -15.99 -18.17
N GLU A 115 -4.52 -17.29 -18.33
CA GLU A 115 -4.08 -18.12 -17.21
C GLU A 115 -2.67 -17.74 -16.76
N ARG A 116 -2.49 -17.63 -15.43
CA ARG A 116 -1.19 -17.37 -14.81
C ARG A 116 -0.33 -18.63 -14.84
N THR A 117 0.94 -18.48 -15.17
CA THR A 117 1.94 -19.52 -14.91
C THR A 117 2.09 -19.78 -13.40
N LYS A 118 2.67 -20.93 -13.03
CA LYS A 118 2.91 -21.27 -11.62
C LYS A 118 3.73 -20.19 -10.88
N LEU A 119 4.73 -19.63 -11.57
CA LEU A 119 5.57 -18.58 -11.00
C LEU A 119 4.79 -17.27 -10.81
N GLU A 120 4.04 -16.82 -11.82
CA GLU A 120 3.18 -15.63 -11.71
C GLU A 120 2.13 -15.78 -10.61
N MET A 121 1.56 -16.97 -10.45
CA MET A 121 0.61 -17.26 -9.38
C MET A 121 1.24 -17.15 -7.99
N ILE A 122 2.43 -17.73 -7.78
CA ILE A 122 3.15 -17.64 -6.50
C ILE A 122 3.53 -16.19 -6.20
N ILE A 123 4.12 -15.48 -7.17
CA ILE A 123 4.53 -14.08 -7.00
C ILE A 123 3.30 -13.21 -6.72
N SER A 124 2.21 -13.37 -7.47
CA SER A 124 0.98 -12.61 -7.27
C SER A 124 0.40 -12.81 -5.87
N ARG A 125 0.32 -14.06 -5.39
CA ARG A 125 -0.19 -14.36 -4.04
C ARG A 125 0.73 -13.84 -2.93
N ALA A 126 2.03 -14.07 -3.07
CA ALA A 126 3.02 -13.62 -2.09
C ALA A 126 3.06 -12.09 -2.01
N SER A 127 3.01 -11.41 -3.15
CA SER A 127 2.96 -9.95 -3.20
C SER A 127 1.68 -9.38 -2.59
N SER A 128 0.49 -9.93 -2.88
CA SER A 128 -0.75 -9.51 -2.23
C SER A 128 -0.70 -9.65 -0.71
N MET A 129 -0.23 -10.81 -0.21
CA MET A 129 -0.11 -11.05 1.23
C MET A 129 0.95 -10.12 1.86
N GLY A 130 2.07 -9.92 1.17
CA GLY A 130 3.12 -9.00 1.58
C GLY A 130 2.60 -7.57 1.71
N ILE A 131 1.90 -7.05 0.69
CA ILE A 131 1.28 -5.72 0.72
C ILE A 131 0.30 -5.61 1.89
N PHE A 132 -0.57 -6.61 2.06
CA PHE A 132 -1.55 -6.65 3.14
C PHE A 132 -0.88 -6.55 4.53
N ILE A 133 0.19 -7.33 4.77
CA ILE A 133 0.92 -7.28 6.04
C ILE A 133 1.64 -5.94 6.22
N LEU A 134 2.34 -5.47 5.18
CA LEU A 134 3.10 -4.22 5.22
C LEU A 134 2.19 -3.01 5.49
N ASN A 135 0.94 -3.03 5.04
CA ASN A 135 -0.06 -2.00 5.39
C ASN A 135 -0.19 -1.80 6.90
N PHE A 136 -0.28 -2.88 7.67
CA PHE A 136 -0.38 -2.80 9.13
C PHE A 136 0.92 -2.31 9.77
N VAL A 137 2.07 -2.64 9.18
CA VAL A 137 3.36 -2.12 9.67
C VAL A 137 3.49 -0.62 9.40
N VAL A 138 3.10 -0.14 8.22
CA VAL A 138 3.06 1.30 7.90
C VAL A 138 2.08 2.03 8.83
N LEU A 139 0.91 1.45 9.09
CA LEU A 139 -0.06 1.98 10.05
C LEU A 139 0.51 2.03 11.47
N HIS A 140 1.21 0.98 11.90
CA HIS A 140 1.88 0.94 13.20
C HIS A 140 2.84 2.13 13.37
N TYR A 141 3.71 2.38 12.39
CA TYR A 141 4.60 3.54 12.45
C TYR A 141 3.84 4.88 12.41
N ALA A 142 2.73 4.96 11.69
CA ALA A 142 1.89 6.17 11.72
C ALA A 142 1.32 6.44 13.13
N ILE A 143 0.90 5.40 13.85
CA ILE A 143 0.41 5.50 15.24
C ILE A 143 1.56 5.87 16.19
N VAL A 144 2.74 5.24 16.04
CA VAL A 144 3.93 5.58 16.84
C VAL A 144 4.29 7.05 16.68
N ILE A 145 4.41 7.55 15.45
CA ILE A 145 4.72 8.96 15.20
C ILE A 145 3.64 9.86 15.83
N ARG A 146 2.36 9.51 15.69
CA ARG A 146 1.28 10.30 16.30
C ARG A 146 1.35 10.32 17.83
N ASN A 147 1.77 9.25 18.48
CA ASN A 147 1.87 9.20 19.93
C ASN A 147 3.09 9.97 20.48
N LEU A 148 4.08 10.23 19.63
CA LEU A 148 5.28 11.00 19.98
C LEU A 148 5.08 12.52 19.81
N LEU A 149 4.00 12.94 19.15
CA LEU A 149 3.63 14.34 18.87
C LEU A 149 2.46 14.78 19.76
#